data_AF-A0A952UJL7-F1
#
_entry.id   AF-A0A952UJL7-F1
#
_cell.length_a   1.000
_cell.length_b   1.000
_cell.length_c   1.000
_cell.angle_alpha   90.00
_cell.angle_beta   90.00
_cell.angle_gamma   90.00
#
_symmetry.space_group_name_H-M   'P 1'
#
loop_
_entity.id
_entity.type
_entity.pdbx_description
1 polymer ?
#
loop_
_entity_poly.entity_id
_entity_poly.type
_entity_poly.pdbx_seq_one_letter_code
_entity_poly.pdbx_strand_id
1 'polypeptide(L)'
;MRLSRDRQGLPGNRRSFEAVGLQWYSPPTMPADTPVKALIVAFTDAPPLAAYVINRLQPELLCFFVPESAKTQVEEAVQPLVQQMPKRWDWVVTPDAADIVVCHQALSRTVHDLLRTWAVQVGEVVVDLTGATPAMAAALATVSQPWTSRMISLVDAAGSEESEQITIDGLTKRWVQGNPWDESAAVVRREASEAFNQGSFRAAATLFHTLEARVS
;
A
#
# COMPACT_ATOMS: atom_id res chain seq x y z
N MET A 1 7.40 -54.69 42.54
CA MET A 1 6.15 -55.30 43.05
C MET A 1 5.26 -54.17 43.55
N ARG A 2 3.95 -54.18 43.19
CA ARG A 2 2.75 -53.50 43.78
C ARG A 2 2.92 -52.39 44.85
N LEU A 3 2.07 -51.36 44.98
CA LEU A 3 0.98 -50.71 44.21
C LEU A 3 0.33 -49.67 45.18
N SER A 4 -0.17 -48.50 44.71
CA SER A 4 -1.29 -47.73 45.35
C SER A 4 -1.05 -47.22 46.82
N ARG A 5 -1.81 -46.33 47.49
CA ARG A 5 -2.95 -45.39 47.29
C ARG A 5 -3.09 -44.54 48.60
N ASP A 6 -3.86 -43.45 48.75
CA ASP A 6 -4.70 -42.66 47.81
C ASP A 6 -4.80 -41.16 48.23
N ARG A 7 -5.42 -40.37 47.35
CA ARG A 7 -6.09 -39.05 47.47
C ARG A 7 -6.64 -38.54 48.82
N GLN A 8 -6.47 -37.22 49.05
CA GLN A 8 -7.46 -36.17 49.43
C GLN A 8 -6.70 -34.89 49.88
N GLY A 9 -7.09 -33.62 49.61
CA GLY A 9 -8.07 -33.05 48.69
C GLY A 9 -8.33 -31.53 48.93
N LEU A 10 -8.16 -30.68 47.90
CA LEU A 10 -8.69 -29.29 47.74
C LEU A 10 -8.20 -28.17 48.72
N PRO A 11 -8.44 -26.86 48.42
CA PRO A 11 -8.99 -26.23 47.21
C PRO A 11 -7.98 -25.32 46.47
N GLY A 12 -8.39 -24.75 45.33
CA GLY A 12 -7.48 -24.05 44.39
C GLY A 12 -7.35 -22.54 44.58
N ASN A 13 -6.36 -21.96 43.89
CA ASN A 13 -6.28 -20.54 43.59
C ASN A 13 -5.51 -20.29 42.28
N ARG A 14 -6.04 -20.79 41.14
CA ARG A 14 -5.60 -20.31 39.83
C ARG A 14 -6.20 -18.91 39.64
N ARG A 15 -5.42 -17.87 39.96
CA ARG A 15 -5.75 -16.53 39.48
C ARG A 15 -5.51 -16.47 37.99
N SER A 16 -6.61 -16.55 37.24
CA SER A 16 -6.66 -16.15 35.84
C SER A 16 -6.18 -14.70 35.76
N PHE A 17 -5.06 -14.45 35.09
CA PHE A 17 -4.81 -13.13 34.54
C PHE A 17 -5.60 -13.04 33.25
N GLU A 18 -6.85 -12.58 33.36
CA GLU A 18 -7.58 -12.09 32.20
C GLU A 18 -6.83 -10.85 31.69
N ALA A 19 -6.08 -11.05 30.61
CA ALA A 19 -5.59 -9.94 29.82
C ALA A 19 -6.81 -9.28 29.17
N VAL A 20 -7.29 -8.20 29.78
CA VAL A 20 -8.27 -7.29 29.16
C VAL A 20 -7.57 -6.60 28.00
N GLY A 21 -7.51 -7.30 26.87
CA GLY A 21 -7.05 -6.78 25.60
C GLY A 21 -7.98 -5.66 25.18
N LEU A 22 -7.49 -4.42 25.30
CA LEU A 22 -8.13 -3.21 24.79
C LEU A 22 -8.14 -3.24 23.26
N GLN A 23 -9.03 -4.04 22.67
CA GLN A 23 -9.19 -4.18 21.23
C GLN A 23 -10.00 -2.99 20.67
N TRP A 24 -9.40 -1.80 20.73
CA TRP A 24 -9.93 -0.56 20.15
C TRP A 24 -9.59 -0.37 18.68
N TYR A 25 -8.95 -1.35 18.04
CA TYR A 25 -8.85 -1.42 16.59
C TYR A 25 -10.07 -2.15 16.03
N SER A 26 -11.10 -1.39 15.66
CA SER A 26 -11.92 -1.80 14.53
C SER A 26 -10.99 -1.92 13.31
N PRO A 27 -11.08 -2.99 12.50
CA PRO A 27 -10.33 -3.03 11.25
C PRO A 27 -10.74 -1.80 10.42
N PRO A 28 -9.78 -1.07 9.81
CA PRO A 28 -10.12 0.12 9.03
C PRO A 28 -11.13 -0.26 7.95
N THR A 29 -12.22 0.50 7.86
CA THR A 29 -13.26 0.31 6.86
C THR A 29 -12.65 0.64 5.50
N MET A 30 -12.05 -0.36 4.86
CA MET A 30 -11.24 -0.14 3.67
C MET A 30 -12.07 0.57 2.59
N PRO A 31 -11.54 1.63 1.96
CA PRO A 31 -12.25 2.28 0.87
C PRO A 31 -12.58 1.26 -0.21
N ALA A 32 -13.84 1.24 -0.63
CA ALA A 32 -14.36 0.31 -1.61
C ALA A 32 -13.62 0.43 -2.96
N ASP A 33 -13.83 -0.56 -3.84
CA ASP A 33 -13.38 -0.54 -5.23
C ASP A 33 -14.13 0.55 -6.01
N THR A 34 -13.66 1.79 -5.84
CA THR A 34 -14.20 3.01 -6.43
C THR A 34 -13.18 3.66 -7.35
N PRO A 35 -13.61 4.36 -8.41
CA PRO A 35 -12.75 5.17 -9.27
C PRO A 35 -11.77 6.04 -8.47
N VAL A 36 -10.47 5.92 -8.75
CA VAL A 36 -9.41 6.63 -8.02
C VAL A 36 -8.95 7.88 -8.77
N LYS A 37 -8.44 8.87 -8.03
CA LYS A 37 -7.96 10.12 -8.63
C LYS A 37 -6.70 9.91 -9.46
N ALA A 38 -5.68 9.29 -8.87
CA ALA A 38 -4.45 8.94 -9.55
C ALA A 38 -3.98 7.53 -9.17
N LEU A 39 -3.44 6.80 -10.14
CA LEU A 39 -2.82 5.49 -9.96
C LEU A 39 -1.39 5.52 -10.51
N ILE A 40 -0.42 5.05 -9.73
CA ILE A 40 0.93 4.75 -10.21
C ILE A 40 1.09 3.22 -10.25
N VAL A 41 1.31 2.64 -11.43
CA VAL A 41 1.51 1.21 -11.63
C VAL A 41 2.99 0.92 -11.85
N ALA A 42 3.61 0.18 -10.94
CA ALA A 42 4.92 -0.42 -11.19
C ALA A 42 4.76 -1.68 -12.07
N PHE A 43 5.47 -1.72 -13.19
CA PHE A 43 5.34 -2.78 -14.18
C PHE A 43 6.68 -3.19 -14.80
N THR A 44 6.98 -4.49 -14.74
CA THR A 44 8.05 -5.15 -15.51
C THR A 44 7.49 -6.04 -16.60
N ASP A 45 6.47 -6.82 -16.25
CA ASP A 45 5.85 -7.88 -17.04
C ASP A 45 4.46 -8.24 -16.44
N ALA A 46 3.82 -9.29 -16.97
CA ALA A 46 2.43 -9.69 -16.69
C ALA A 46 1.32 -8.64 -17.02
N PRO A 47 1.14 -8.27 -18.31
CA PRO A 47 0.10 -7.33 -18.75
C PRO A 47 -1.33 -7.55 -18.21
N PRO A 48 -1.85 -8.80 -18.11
CA PRO A 48 -3.20 -9.03 -17.59
C PRO A 48 -3.41 -8.56 -16.15
N LEU A 49 -2.36 -8.62 -15.30
CA LEU A 49 -2.46 -8.18 -13.91
C LEU A 49 -2.55 -6.65 -13.81
N ALA A 50 -1.70 -5.93 -14.55
CA ALA A 50 -1.74 -4.47 -14.63
C ALA A 50 -3.09 -3.98 -15.20
N ALA A 51 -3.58 -4.61 -16.28
CA ALA A 51 -4.88 -4.29 -16.85
C ALA A 51 -6.04 -4.55 -15.87
N TYR A 52 -6.00 -5.64 -15.09
CA TYR A 52 -6.99 -5.91 -14.05
C TYR A 52 -7.03 -4.79 -12.99
N VAL A 53 -5.87 -4.36 -12.47
CA VAL A 53 -5.78 -3.27 -11.49
C VAL A 53 -6.34 -1.97 -12.06
N ILE A 54 -5.95 -1.60 -13.29
CA ILE A 54 -6.44 -0.38 -13.96
C ILE A 54 -7.97 -0.44 -14.14
N ASN A 55 -8.50 -1.59 -14.57
CA ASN A 55 -9.94 -1.77 -14.78
C ASN A 55 -10.75 -1.78 -13.46
N ARG A 56 -10.21 -2.34 -12.37
CA ARG A 56 -10.84 -2.34 -11.04
C ARG A 56 -10.84 -0.95 -10.40
N LEU A 57 -9.77 -0.17 -10.58
CA LEU A 57 -9.60 1.14 -9.95
C LEU A 57 -10.03 2.35 -10.80
N GLN A 58 -10.28 2.16 -12.10
CA GLN A 58 -10.76 3.18 -13.05
C GLN A 58 -10.14 4.59 -12.84
N PRO A 59 -8.80 4.72 -12.90
CA PRO A 59 -8.12 5.96 -12.53
C PRO A 59 -8.43 7.12 -13.47
N GLU A 60 -8.63 8.33 -12.94
CA GLU A 60 -8.68 9.53 -13.81
C GLU A 60 -7.32 9.82 -14.46
N LEU A 61 -6.24 9.51 -13.75
CA LEU A 61 -4.85 9.83 -14.07
C LEU A 61 -3.97 8.59 -13.83
N LEU A 62 -3.16 8.18 -14.81
CA LEU A 62 -2.38 6.94 -14.75
C LEU A 62 -0.90 7.19 -15.02
N CYS A 63 -0.02 6.84 -14.10
CA CYS A 63 1.42 6.82 -14.33
C CYS A 63 1.92 5.38 -14.38
N PHE A 64 2.66 5.02 -15.43
CA PHE A 64 3.40 3.76 -15.46
C PHE A 64 4.83 4.00 -14.96
N PHE A 65 5.27 3.24 -13.95
CA PHE A 65 6.66 3.19 -13.52
C PHE A 65 7.31 1.91 -14.05
N VAL A 66 8.22 2.05 -15.02
CA VAL A 66 8.70 0.94 -15.86
C VAL A 66 10.21 1.02 -16.14
N PRO A 67 10.89 -0.10 -16.41
CA PRO A 67 12.13 -0.07 -17.19
C PRO A 67 11.82 0.31 -18.66
N GLU A 68 12.79 0.88 -19.36
CA GLU A 68 12.62 1.29 -20.78
C GLU A 68 12.14 0.12 -21.66
N SER A 69 12.60 -1.10 -21.39
CA SER A 69 12.22 -2.32 -22.13
C SER A 69 10.75 -2.71 -22.01
N ALA A 70 10.01 -2.22 -21.01
CA ALA A 70 8.62 -2.61 -20.78
C ALA A 70 7.59 -1.65 -21.41
N LYS A 71 8.00 -0.48 -21.93
CA LYS A 71 7.07 0.50 -22.56
C LYS A 71 6.25 -0.10 -23.69
N THR A 72 6.93 -0.73 -24.66
CA THR A 72 6.28 -1.36 -25.82
C THR A 72 5.28 -2.43 -25.37
N GLN A 73 5.60 -3.19 -24.32
CA GLN A 73 4.68 -4.19 -23.77
C GLN A 73 3.44 -3.56 -23.12
N VAL A 74 3.58 -2.40 -22.47
CA VAL A 74 2.41 -1.65 -21.97
C VAL A 74 1.54 -1.16 -23.14
N GLU A 75 2.14 -0.62 -24.19
CA GLU A 75 1.43 -0.11 -25.37
C GLU A 75 0.73 -1.23 -26.16
N GLU A 76 1.41 -2.36 -26.40
CA GLU A 76 0.91 -3.46 -27.23
C GLU A 76 0.05 -4.47 -26.47
N ALA A 77 0.23 -4.64 -25.15
CA ALA A 77 -0.42 -5.71 -24.38
C ALA A 77 -1.17 -5.25 -23.12
N VAL A 78 -0.89 -4.08 -22.53
CA VAL A 78 -1.72 -3.54 -21.42
C VAL A 78 -2.84 -2.67 -21.96
N GLN A 79 -2.55 -1.67 -22.79
CA GLN A 79 -3.55 -0.72 -23.29
C GLN A 79 -4.76 -1.38 -23.98
N PRO A 80 -4.62 -2.43 -24.83
CA PRO A 80 -5.77 -3.09 -25.44
C PRO A 80 -6.70 -3.82 -24.46
N LEU A 81 -6.23 -4.07 -23.24
CA LEU A 81 -7.01 -4.70 -22.16
C LEU A 81 -7.66 -3.67 -21.22
N VAL A 82 -7.36 -2.38 -21.37
CA VAL A 82 -7.95 -1.31 -20.55
C VAL A 82 -9.34 -0.95 -21.10
N GLN A 83 -10.36 -1.19 -20.29
CA GLN A 83 -11.78 -0.99 -20.65
C GLN A 83 -12.17 0.49 -20.74
N GLN A 84 -11.54 1.33 -19.91
CA GLN A 84 -11.76 2.77 -19.87
C GLN A 84 -10.40 3.47 -19.74
N MET A 85 -9.98 4.15 -20.81
CA MET A 85 -8.74 4.90 -20.79
C MET A 85 -8.81 6.11 -19.83
N PRO A 86 -7.74 6.39 -19.08
CA PRO A 86 -7.66 7.54 -18.18
C PRO A 86 -7.68 8.87 -18.97
N LYS A 87 -8.06 9.96 -18.29
CA LYS A 87 -8.11 11.31 -18.91
C LYS A 87 -6.73 11.81 -19.32
N ARG A 88 -5.69 11.41 -18.58
CA ARG A 88 -4.27 11.64 -18.87
C ARG A 88 -3.47 10.45 -18.37
N TRP A 89 -2.36 10.19 -19.04
CA TRP A 89 -1.40 9.19 -18.61
C TRP A 89 0.02 9.60 -18.98
N ASP A 90 1.01 9.10 -18.25
CA ASP A 90 2.43 9.44 -18.41
C ASP A 90 3.33 8.32 -17.88
N TRP A 91 4.64 8.50 -17.99
CA TRP A 91 5.66 7.52 -17.62
C TRP A 91 6.66 8.08 -16.61
N VAL A 92 7.08 7.24 -15.67
CA VAL A 92 8.39 7.35 -15.03
C VAL A 92 9.22 6.16 -15.47
N VAL A 93 10.41 6.41 -16.02
CA VAL A 93 11.28 5.35 -16.51
C VAL A 93 12.46 5.18 -15.59
N THR A 94 12.70 3.96 -15.10
CA THR A 94 13.97 3.62 -14.45
C THR A 94 14.98 3.09 -15.48
N PRO A 95 16.23 3.61 -15.49
CA PRO A 95 17.32 3.01 -16.27
C PRO A 95 17.70 1.59 -15.84
N ASP A 96 17.47 1.25 -14.56
CA ASP A 96 17.73 -0.07 -13.99
C ASP A 96 16.62 -0.42 -12.98
N ALA A 97 15.92 -1.52 -13.23
CA ALA A 97 14.85 -2.01 -12.35
C ALA A 97 15.37 -2.83 -11.16
N ALA A 98 16.64 -3.21 -11.12
CA ALA A 98 17.27 -3.93 -10.01
C ALA A 98 17.97 -2.99 -9.01
N ASP A 99 18.38 -1.79 -9.42
CA ASP A 99 19.02 -0.79 -8.56
C ASP A 99 17.98 0.15 -7.91
N ILE A 100 17.88 0.05 -6.57
CA ILE A 100 16.97 0.86 -5.75
C ILE A 100 17.29 2.36 -5.77
N VAL A 101 18.57 2.73 -5.85
CA VAL A 101 19.01 4.13 -5.88
C VAL A 101 18.68 4.76 -7.23
N VAL A 102 18.88 4.01 -8.33
CA VAL A 102 18.50 4.43 -9.68
C VAL A 102 16.98 4.59 -9.78
N CYS A 103 16.20 3.60 -9.31
CA CYS A 103 14.74 3.70 -9.22
C CYS A 103 14.29 4.93 -8.43
N HIS A 104 14.86 5.14 -7.23
CA HIS A 104 14.52 6.27 -6.35
C HIS A 104 14.86 7.62 -7.00
N GLN A 105 15.99 7.73 -7.71
CA GLN A 105 16.35 8.96 -8.42
C GLN A 105 15.42 9.26 -9.59
N ALA A 106 15.02 8.25 -10.37
CA ALA A 106 14.06 8.43 -11.47
C ALA A 106 12.70 8.93 -10.96
N LEU A 107 12.18 8.32 -9.89
CA LEU A 107 10.93 8.70 -9.25
C LEU A 107 11.02 10.10 -8.61
N SER A 108 12.05 10.37 -7.81
CA SER A 108 12.17 11.63 -7.05
C SER A 108 12.26 12.87 -7.94
N ARG A 109 12.84 12.73 -9.14
CA ARG A 109 12.95 13.83 -10.12
C ARG A 109 11.65 14.11 -10.88
N THR A 110 10.70 13.17 -10.89
CA THR A 110 9.57 13.18 -11.84
C THR A 110 8.22 13.20 -11.13
N VAL A 111 8.01 12.34 -10.12
CA VAL A 111 6.71 12.12 -9.46
C VAL A 111 6.14 13.39 -8.85
N HIS A 112 6.96 14.18 -8.15
CA HIS A 112 6.50 15.42 -7.52
C HIS A 112 5.91 16.42 -8.54
N ASP A 113 6.63 16.66 -9.65
CA ASP A 113 6.18 17.60 -10.67
C ASP A 113 5.05 17.04 -11.53
N LEU A 114 5.00 15.72 -11.74
CA LEU A 114 3.88 15.04 -12.38
C LEU A 114 2.58 15.24 -11.59
N LEU A 115 2.58 14.87 -10.31
CA LEU A 115 1.40 14.99 -9.43
C LEU A 115 0.97 16.45 -9.26
N ARG A 116 1.93 17.39 -9.15
CA ARG A 116 1.67 18.83 -9.14
C ARG A 116 1.02 19.31 -10.44
N THR A 117 1.51 18.88 -11.60
CA THR A 117 0.97 19.22 -12.92
C THR A 117 -0.44 18.65 -13.13
N TRP A 118 -0.74 17.53 -12.48
CA TRP A 118 -2.05 16.90 -12.46
C TRP A 118 -3.00 17.45 -11.37
N ALA A 119 -2.54 18.38 -10.54
CA ALA A 119 -3.25 18.95 -9.39
C ALA A 119 -3.73 17.90 -8.36
N VAL A 120 -2.99 16.79 -8.23
CA VAL A 120 -3.28 15.71 -7.28
C VAL A 120 -2.89 16.14 -5.86
N GLN A 121 -3.80 15.94 -4.91
CA GLN A 121 -3.62 16.26 -3.51
C GLN A 121 -2.89 15.15 -2.74
N VAL A 122 -2.56 15.45 -1.48
CA VAL A 122 -2.15 14.44 -0.50
C VAL A 122 -3.33 13.49 -0.26
N GLY A 123 -3.08 12.18 -0.25
CA GLY A 123 -4.12 11.17 -0.03
C GLY A 123 -5.00 10.88 -1.25
N GLU A 124 -4.57 11.25 -2.46
CA GLU A 124 -5.32 10.99 -3.71
C GLU A 124 -4.63 9.96 -4.64
N VAL A 125 -3.40 9.53 -4.33
CA VAL A 125 -2.67 8.53 -5.13
C VAL A 125 -2.92 7.13 -4.59
N VAL A 126 -3.21 6.18 -5.48
CA VAL A 126 -3.06 4.75 -5.23
C VAL A 126 -1.79 4.26 -5.92
N VAL A 127 -1.09 3.33 -5.28
CA VAL A 127 0.16 2.75 -5.79
C VAL A 127 -0.02 1.25 -5.96
N ASP A 128 0.20 0.74 -7.17
CA ASP A 128 0.24 -0.68 -7.47
C ASP A 128 1.67 -1.19 -7.54
N LEU A 129 1.95 -2.20 -6.70
CA LEU A 129 3.25 -2.87 -6.58
C LEU A 129 3.25 -4.28 -7.17
N THR A 130 2.18 -4.69 -7.86
CA THR A 130 2.00 -6.04 -8.41
C THR A 130 3.11 -6.45 -9.37
N GLY A 131 3.43 -5.58 -10.35
CA GLY A 131 4.47 -5.82 -11.36
C GLY A 131 5.81 -5.19 -10.99
N ALA A 132 6.11 -5.01 -9.70
CA ALA A 132 7.33 -4.37 -9.24
C ALA A 132 8.43 -5.39 -8.92
N THR A 133 9.68 -5.10 -9.31
CA THR A 133 10.84 -5.70 -8.63
C THR A 133 10.91 -5.23 -7.18
N PRO A 134 11.67 -5.90 -6.29
CA PRO A 134 11.89 -5.41 -4.93
C PRO A 134 12.50 -4.00 -4.87
N ALA A 135 13.38 -3.65 -5.80
CA ALA A 135 14.00 -2.32 -5.88
C ALA A 135 13.01 -1.25 -6.36
N MET A 136 12.20 -1.56 -7.38
CA MET A 136 11.11 -0.69 -7.84
C MET A 136 10.08 -0.47 -6.74
N ALA A 137 9.67 -1.53 -6.04
CA ALA A 137 8.68 -1.47 -4.96
C ALA A 137 9.16 -0.60 -3.80
N ALA A 138 10.38 -0.83 -3.30
CA ALA A 138 10.95 -0.05 -2.20
C ALA A 138 11.13 1.43 -2.56
N ALA A 139 11.60 1.72 -3.77
CA ALA A 139 11.74 3.09 -4.25
C ALA A 139 10.38 3.80 -4.44
N LEU A 140 9.42 3.14 -5.09
CA LEU A 140 8.09 3.72 -5.33
C LEU A 140 7.32 3.91 -4.02
N ALA A 141 7.34 2.95 -3.12
CA ALA A 141 6.72 3.07 -1.80
C ALA A 141 7.27 4.27 -1.02
N THR A 142 8.60 4.44 -1.01
CA THR A 142 9.28 5.54 -0.31
C THR A 142 8.96 6.90 -0.93
N VAL A 143 9.13 7.05 -2.25
CA VAL A 143 8.98 8.35 -2.92
C VAL A 143 7.51 8.79 -2.97
N SER A 144 6.57 7.87 -3.19
CA SER A 144 5.14 8.20 -3.31
C SER A 144 4.46 8.50 -1.97
N GLN A 145 5.03 8.04 -0.85
CA GLN A 145 4.39 8.07 0.48
C GLN A 145 3.64 9.38 0.80
N PRO A 146 4.18 10.60 0.56
CA PRO A 146 3.49 11.86 0.85
C PRO A 146 2.12 12.05 0.20
N TRP A 147 1.83 11.34 -0.91
CA TRP A 147 0.59 11.43 -1.69
C TRP A 147 -0.29 10.18 -1.61
N THR A 148 0.28 9.05 -1.21
CA THR A 148 -0.37 7.74 -1.23
C THR A 148 -1.47 7.62 -0.18
N SER A 149 -2.68 7.27 -0.63
CA SER A 149 -3.82 6.86 0.21
C SER A 149 -3.78 5.38 0.56
N ARG A 150 -3.41 4.53 -0.40
CA ARG A 150 -3.19 3.10 -0.22
C ARG A 150 -2.20 2.54 -1.22
N MET A 151 -1.42 1.58 -0.77
CA MET A 151 -0.62 0.70 -1.62
C MET A 151 -1.40 -0.60 -1.83
N ILE A 152 -1.36 -1.15 -3.04
CA ILE A 152 -2.05 -2.39 -3.43
C ILE A 152 -1.07 -3.36 -4.10
N SER A 153 -1.36 -4.66 -4.01
CA SER A 153 -0.63 -5.72 -4.72
C SER A 153 -1.51 -6.97 -4.92
N LEU A 154 -1.46 -7.57 -6.10
CA LEU A 154 -2.01 -8.89 -6.39
C LEU A 154 -0.97 -9.98 -6.09
N VAL A 155 -1.06 -10.58 -4.90
CA VAL A 155 -0.18 -11.67 -4.47
C VAL A 155 -0.83 -13.03 -4.74
N ASP A 156 -0.07 -14.12 -4.71
CA ASP A 156 -0.62 -15.46 -4.91
C ASP A 156 -1.62 -15.82 -3.79
N ALA A 157 -2.73 -16.47 -4.17
CA ALA A 157 -3.79 -16.87 -3.24
C ALA A 157 -3.52 -18.19 -2.50
N ALA A 158 -2.42 -18.88 -2.83
CA ALA A 158 -2.11 -20.21 -2.30
C ALA A 158 -2.04 -20.21 -0.76
N GLY A 159 -2.88 -21.02 -0.12
CA GLY A 159 -2.93 -21.16 1.35
C GLY A 159 -3.77 -20.11 2.08
N SER A 160 -4.56 -19.28 1.38
CA SER A 160 -5.51 -18.34 2.01
C SER A 160 -6.96 -18.76 1.72
N GLU A 161 -7.68 -19.15 2.77
CA GLU A 161 -9.12 -19.48 2.71
C GLU A 161 -10.03 -18.26 2.97
N GLU A 162 -9.50 -17.19 3.58
CA GLU A 162 -10.29 -16.05 4.08
C GLU A 162 -10.33 -14.81 3.15
N SER A 163 -9.64 -14.83 2.00
CA SER A 163 -9.57 -13.68 1.09
C SER A 163 -10.18 -13.93 -0.29
N GLU A 164 -10.68 -12.87 -0.93
CA GLU A 164 -11.22 -12.91 -2.30
C GLU A 164 -10.16 -13.46 -3.27
N GLN A 165 -10.45 -14.62 -3.87
CA GLN A 165 -9.62 -15.22 -4.90
C GLN A 165 -10.04 -14.70 -6.27
N ILE A 166 -9.06 -14.23 -7.03
CA ILE A 166 -9.23 -13.53 -8.30
C ILE A 166 -8.46 -14.32 -9.36
N THR A 167 -9.15 -14.87 -10.36
CA THR A 167 -8.51 -15.56 -11.48
C THR A 167 -8.26 -14.59 -12.63
N ILE A 168 -6.99 -14.39 -12.99
CA ILE A 168 -6.56 -13.50 -14.08
C ILE A 168 -5.59 -14.29 -14.97
N ASP A 169 -5.95 -14.53 -16.23
CA ASP A 169 -5.15 -15.31 -17.19
C ASP A 169 -4.64 -16.67 -16.62
N GLY A 170 -5.53 -17.38 -15.92
CA GLY A 170 -5.23 -18.66 -15.25
C GLY A 170 -4.46 -18.54 -13.92
N LEU A 171 -3.89 -17.37 -13.60
CA LEU A 171 -3.25 -17.11 -12.30
C LEU A 171 -4.33 -16.86 -11.24
N THR A 172 -4.20 -17.51 -10.07
CA THR A 172 -5.10 -17.27 -8.92
C THR A 172 -4.41 -16.34 -7.92
N LYS A 173 -4.84 -15.09 -7.90
CA LYS A 173 -4.32 -14.02 -7.05
C LYS A 173 -5.31 -13.67 -5.94
N ARG A 174 -4.86 -12.91 -4.95
CA ARG A 174 -5.70 -12.22 -3.97
C ARG A 174 -5.32 -10.75 -3.91
N TRP A 175 -6.30 -9.88 -3.69
CA TRP A 175 -6.07 -8.45 -3.50
C TRP A 175 -5.55 -8.18 -2.10
N VAL A 176 -4.39 -7.53 -1.99
CA VAL A 176 -3.85 -7.01 -0.72
C VAL A 176 -3.72 -5.51 -0.86
N GLN A 177 -4.19 -4.78 0.15
CA GLN A 177 -4.01 -3.33 0.24
C GLN A 177 -3.85 -2.86 1.67
N GLY A 178 -3.26 -1.67 1.84
CA GLY A 178 -3.16 -1.00 3.13
C GLY A 178 -2.73 0.46 2.96
N ASN A 179 -3.07 1.29 3.95
CA ASN A 179 -2.60 2.67 4.00
C ASN A 179 -1.23 2.72 4.72
N PRO A 180 -0.14 3.16 4.06
CA PRO A 180 1.18 3.28 4.70
C PRO A 180 1.20 4.28 5.86
N TRP A 181 0.22 5.19 5.94
CA TRP A 181 0.13 6.20 6.98
C TRP A 181 -0.43 5.67 8.30
N ASP A 182 -1.27 4.64 8.30
CA ASP A 182 -1.87 4.10 9.53
C ASP A 182 -0.76 3.56 10.48
N GLU A 183 0.23 2.86 9.92
CA GLU A 183 1.43 2.39 10.63
C GLU A 183 2.38 3.56 10.98
N SER A 184 2.63 4.45 10.01
CA SER A 184 3.51 5.62 10.20
C SER A 184 2.98 6.61 11.25
N ALA A 185 1.67 6.59 11.52
CA ALA A 185 1.00 7.49 12.44
C ALA A 185 1.54 7.40 13.87
N ALA A 186 2.03 6.23 14.31
CA ALA A 186 2.64 6.08 15.62
C ALA A 186 3.88 6.99 15.79
N VAL A 187 4.71 7.09 14.75
CA VAL A 187 5.92 7.95 14.75
C VAL A 187 5.53 9.42 14.69
N VAL A 188 4.66 9.81 13.75
CA VAL A 188 4.24 11.21 13.58
C VAL A 188 3.50 11.75 14.81
N ARG A 189 2.64 10.94 15.47
CA ARG A 189 2.00 11.32 16.73
C ARG A 189 3.02 11.56 17.85
N ARG A 190 4.10 10.77 17.90
CA ARG A 190 5.19 10.95 18.86
C ARG A 190 5.93 12.26 18.61
N GLU A 191 6.36 12.52 17.37
CA GLU A 191 7.06 13.76 16.98
C GLU A 191 6.20 15.00 17.26
N ALA A 192 4.91 14.97 16.92
CA ALA A 192 3.97 16.05 17.20
C ALA A 192 3.81 16.30 18.72
N SER A 193 3.80 15.23 19.52
CA SER A 193 3.75 15.31 21.00
C SER A 193 5.05 15.87 21.58
N GLU A 194 6.21 15.46 21.06
CA GLU A 194 7.51 15.99 21.46
C GLU A 194 7.63 17.49 21.12
N ALA A 195 7.18 17.92 19.94
CA ALA A 195 7.11 19.34 19.57
C ALA A 195 6.14 20.13 20.46
N PHE A 196 4.98 19.57 20.81
CA PHE A 196 4.03 20.21 21.73
C PHE A 196 4.63 20.40 23.13
N ASN A 197 5.27 19.36 23.67
CA ASN A 197 5.90 19.38 24.99
C ASN A 197 7.07 20.38 25.07
N GLN A 198 7.72 20.67 23.95
CA GLN A 198 8.76 21.71 23.81
C GLN A 198 8.18 23.13 23.59
N GLY A 199 6.86 23.32 23.67
CA GLY A 199 6.19 24.60 23.44
C GLY A 199 6.10 25.03 21.97
N SER A 200 6.52 24.17 21.03
CA SER A 200 6.49 24.45 19.58
C SER A 200 5.12 24.17 18.98
N PHE A 201 4.08 24.80 19.52
CA PHE A 201 2.67 24.51 19.23
C PHE A 201 2.31 24.61 17.74
N ARG A 202 2.91 25.54 16.99
CA ARG A 202 2.72 25.64 15.53
C ARG A 202 3.23 24.40 14.80
N ALA A 203 4.41 23.89 15.16
CA ALA A 203 4.98 22.70 14.53
C ALA A 203 4.15 21.45 14.87
N ALA A 204 3.75 21.29 16.14
CA ALA A 204 2.84 20.23 16.58
C ALA A 204 1.51 20.27 15.80
N ALA A 205 0.88 21.45 15.68
CA ALA A 205 -0.34 21.61 14.92
C ALA A 205 -0.16 21.20 13.44
N THR A 206 0.88 21.67 12.75
CA THR A 206 1.17 21.27 11.36
C THR A 206 1.31 19.76 11.21
N LEU A 207 2.02 19.09 12.12
CA LEU A 207 2.19 17.64 12.09
C LEU A 207 0.85 16.90 12.30
N PHE A 208 0.01 17.35 13.24
CA PHE A 208 -1.32 16.75 13.45
C PHE A 208 -2.27 16.93 12.25
N HIS A 209 -2.34 18.11 11.64
CA HIS A 209 -3.17 18.33 10.43
C HIS A 209 -2.65 17.51 9.23
N THR A 210 -1.33 17.36 9.11
CA THR A 210 -0.71 16.52 8.08
C THR A 210 -1.09 15.06 8.27
N LEU A 211 -1.21 14.60 9.52
CA LEU A 211 -1.61 13.23 9.84
C LEU A 211 -3.11 12.99 9.61
N GLU A 212 -3.96 13.92 10.03
CA GLU A 212 -5.41 13.89 9.82
C GLU A 212 -5.78 13.75 8.33
N ALA A 213 -5.06 14.43 7.44
CA ALA A 213 -5.26 14.33 5.99
C ALA A 213 -4.76 13.02 5.34
N ARG A 214 -4.25 12.05 6.12
CA ARG A 214 -3.51 10.88 5.62
C ARG A 214 -3.87 9.54 6.25
N VAL A 215 -4.31 9.52 7.50
CA VAL A 215 -4.75 8.29 8.20
C VAL A 215 -6.23 8.01 7.89
N SER A 216 -6.62 6.74 7.84
CA SER A 216 -8.01 6.28 7.58
C SER A 216 -8.74 5.81 8.84
#